data_AF-A0A8J8F933-F1
#
_entry.id   AF-A0A8J8F933-F1
#
_cell.length_a   1.000
_cell.length_b   1.000
_cell.length_c   1.000
_cell.angle_alpha   90.00
_cell.angle_beta   90.00
_cell.angle_gamma   90.00
#
_symmetry.space_group_name_H-M   'P 1'
#
loop_
_entity.id
_entity.type
_entity.pdbx_description
1 polymer ?
#
loop_
_entity_poly.entity_id
_entity_poly.type
_entity_poly.pdbx_seq_one_letter_code
_entity_poly.pdbx_strand_id
1 'polypeptide(L)'
;MGVNDVHDGLNVRYNPASWFVTAIGVVLGIAGLTYLITHPEPLIVLGTELVLIGGPVAAIVYGGYWLAAHQLPDGGRWNIAKWCLGGTGVAALLFLGYANAEQFGGGTVIDPALLIILGALSGGVVSLFAAISNERQHLNLDTGEKKRLVEEGVEPFSDDAQTFATLVADARSWDVIRAVKLAEEPLGVEVIATQIAAREETDIHDVHIDLIHRLLPKLADERLIHYEPDVDVVWSGERLDAVVTASEELSVAGEQLTTSEQ
;
A
#
# COMPACT_ATOMS: atom_id res chain seq x y z
N MET A 1 45.65 -8.85 -6.08
CA MET A 1 44.76 -9.97 -6.45
C MET A 1 44.13 -10.50 -5.18
N GLY A 2 42.98 -9.94 -4.80
CA GLY A 2 42.21 -10.38 -3.64
C GLY A 2 40.80 -10.71 -4.12
N VAL A 3 40.49 -12.00 -4.15
CA VAL A 3 39.16 -12.54 -4.45
C VAL A 3 38.39 -12.49 -3.13
N ASN A 4 37.63 -11.42 -2.91
CA ASN A 4 36.74 -11.24 -1.75
C ASN A 4 35.31 -10.91 -2.23
N ASP A 5 34.87 -11.55 -3.30
CA ASP A 5 33.49 -11.47 -3.77
C ASP A 5 32.83 -12.83 -3.65
N VAL A 6 31.50 -12.81 -3.44
CA VAL A 6 30.56 -13.95 -3.48
C VAL A 6 30.34 -14.73 -2.17
N HIS A 7 30.20 -14.01 -1.06
CA HIS A 7 29.38 -14.48 0.08
C HIS A 7 28.30 -13.46 0.47
N ASP A 8 27.71 -12.79 -0.53
CA ASP A 8 26.34 -12.28 -0.38
C ASP A 8 25.41 -13.49 -0.36
N GLY A 9 25.30 -14.08 0.84
CA GLY A 9 24.35 -15.12 1.12
C GLY A 9 22.98 -14.67 0.65
N LEU A 10 22.33 -15.52 -0.14
CA LEU A 10 20.91 -15.47 -0.47
C LEU A 10 20.10 -15.50 0.83
N ASN A 11 20.08 -14.40 1.56
CA ASN A 11 19.08 -14.12 2.58
C ASN A 11 17.80 -13.87 1.81
N VAL A 12 17.17 -14.97 1.38
CA VAL A 12 15.79 -15.01 0.89
C VAL A 12 14.96 -14.51 2.07
N ARG A 13 14.78 -13.18 2.15
CA ARG A 13 13.97 -12.56 3.18
C ARG A 13 12.58 -13.16 3.07
N TYR A 14 12.19 -13.87 4.11
CA TYR A 14 10.87 -14.48 4.20
C TYR A 14 9.81 -13.39 4.10
N ASN A 15 9.07 -13.36 2.99
CA ASN A 15 8.03 -12.38 2.75
C ASN A 15 6.66 -13.01 3.05
N PRO A 16 6.06 -12.75 4.23
CA PRO A 16 4.83 -13.41 4.64
C PRO A 16 3.65 -13.10 3.71
N ALA A 17 3.61 -11.91 3.10
CA ALA A 17 2.52 -11.51 2.20
C ALA A 17 2.51 -12.33 0.91
N SER A 18 3.68 -12.62 0.32
CA SER A 18 3.76 -13.46 -0.88
C SER A 18 3.34 -14.89 -0.60
N TRP A 19 3.80 -15.46 0.52
CA TRP A 19 3.39 -16.80 0.95
C TRP A 19 1.89 -16.89 1.17
N PHE A 20 1.28 -15.85 1.73
CA PHE A 20 -0.16 -15.78 1.94
C PHE A 20 -0.95 -15.81 0.62
N VAL A 21 -0.56 -14.99 -0.37
CA VAL A 21 -1.20 -15.00 -1.70
C VAL A 21 -1.03 -16.35 -2.39
N THR A 22 0.16 -16.94 -2.33
CA THR A 22 0.40 -18.29 -2.88
C THR A 22 -0.44 -19.34 -2.18
N ALA A 23 -0.59 -19.27 -0.85
CA ALA A 23 -1.41 -20.19 -0.08
C ALA A 23 -2.90 -20.12 -0.49
N ILE A 24 -3.44 -18.91 -0.72
CA ILE A 24 -4.82 -18.75 -1.24
C ILE A 24 -4.97 -19.49 -2.57
N GLY A 25 -4.06 -19.25 -3.53
CA GLY A 25 -4.09 -19.92 -4.82
C GLY A 25 -4.03 -21.44 -4.72
N VAL A 26 -3.13 -21.98 -3.87
CA VAL A 26 -2.99 -23.41 -3.64
C VAL A 26 -4.25 -24.02 -3.01
N VAL A 27 -4.82 -23.38 -1.99
CA VAL A 27 -6.04 -23.87 -1.32
C VAL A 27 -7.22 -23.91 -2.28
N LEU A 28 -7.44 -22.84 -3.06
CA LEU A 28 -8.50 -22.80 -4.07
C LEU A 28 -8.25 -23.83 -5.18
N GLY A 29 -7.00 -24.04 -5.58
CA GLY A 29 -6.63 -25.06 -6.55
C GLY A 29 -6.88 -26.48 -6.07
N ILE A 30 -6.55 -26.79 -4.80
CA ILE A 30 -6.88 -28.08 -4.19
C ILE A 30 -8.39 -28.27 -4.11
N ALA A 31 -9.14 -27.24 -3.71
CA ALA A 31 -10.61 -27.31 -3.66
C ALA A 31 -11.21 -27.57 -5.04
N GLY A 32 -10.76 -26.83 -6.07
CA GLY A 32 -11.19 -27.03 -7.46
C GLY A 32 -10.82 -28.41 -8.01
N LEU A 33 -9.61 -28.90 -7.75
CA LEU A 33 -9.19 -30.24 -8.19
C LEU A 33 -9.98 -31.34 -7.48
N THR A 34 -10.21 -31.20 -6.18
CA THR A 34 -11.05 -32.11 -5.39
C THR A 34 -12.45 -32.17 -5.98
N TYR A 35 -13.01 -31.01 -6.32
CA TYR A 35 -14.32 -30.90 -6.96
C TYR A 35 -14.40 -31.73 -8.25
N LEU A 36 -13.44 -31.54 -9.17
CA LEU A 36 -13.39 -32.28 -10.45
C LEU A 36 -13.24 -33.80 -10.26
N ILE A 37 -12.50 -34.24 -9.25
CA ILE A 37 -12.34 -35.67 -8.95
C ILE A 37 -13.65 -36.27 -8.45
N THR A 38 -14.42 -35.51 -7.68
CA THR A 38 -15.70 -35.97 -7.12
C THR A 38 -16.88 -35.88 -8.09
N HIS A 39 -16.78 -35.07 -9.15
CA HIS A 39 -17.81 -34.87 -10.17
C HIS A 39 -17.24 -35.13 -11.57
N PRO A 40 -17.02 -36.40 -11.95
CA PRO A 40 -16.39 -36.72 -13.22
C PRO A 40 -17.32 -36.43 -14.41
N GLU A 41 -16.93 -35.45 -15.21
CA GLU A 41 -17.60 -35.06 -16.46
C GLU A 41 -16.95 -35.69 -17.71
N PRO A 42 -17.62 -35.67 -18.88
CA PRO A 42 -17.01 -36.08 -20.14
C PRO A 42 -15.69 -35.36 -20.42
N LEU A 43 -14.75 -36.04 -21.09
CA LEU A 43 -13.35 -35.61 -21.26
C LEU A 43 -13.19 -34.18 -21.82
N ILE A 44 -14.11 -33.75 -22.69
CA ILE A 44 -14.13 -32.40 -23.26
C ILE A 44 -14.46 -31.35 -22.18
N VAL A 45 -15.49 -31.60 -21.37
CA VAL A 45 -15.94 -30.70 -20.29
C VAL A 45 -14.87 -30.64 -19.21
N LEU A 46 -14.34 -31.79 -18.79
CA LEU A 46 -13.23 -31.88 -17.84
C LEU A 46 -12.02 -31.05 -18.30
N GLY A 47 -11.68 -31.09 -19.60
CA GLY A 47 -10.60 -30.29 -20.16
C GLY A 47 -10.86 -28.79 -20.02
N THR A 48 -12.09 -28.33 -20.30
CA THR A 48 -12.46 -26.91 -20.13
C THR A 48 -12.47 -26.48 -18.67
N GLU A 49 -12.95 -27.31 -17.76
CA GLU A 49 -12.98 -27.02 -16.33
C GLU A 49 -11.57 -26.99 -15.72
N LEU A 50 -10.70 -27.91 -16.13
CA LEU A 50 -9.28 -27.89 -15.75
C LEU A 50 -8.59 -26.59 -16.18
N VAL A 51 -8.90 -26.07 -17.36
CA VAL A 51 -8.37 -24.78 -17.83
C VAL A 51 -8.96 -23.62 -17.01
N LEU A 52 -10.27 -23.63 -16.77
CA LEU A 52 -10.97 -22.59 -16.01
C LEU A 52 -10.56 -22.52 -14.55
N ILE A 53 -10.19 -23.64 -13.93
CA ILE A 53 -9.67 -23.69 -12.56
C ILE A 53 -8.16 -23.46 -12.56
N GLY A 54 -7.43 -24.23 -13.37
CA GLY A 54 -5.98 -24.24 -13.39
C GLY A 54 -5.35 -22.92 -13.82
N GLY A 55 -5.94 -22.24 -14.81
CA GLY A 55 -5.45 -20.94 -15.29
C GLY A 55 -5.41 -19.88 -14.19
N PRO A 56 -6.55 -19.56 -13.55
CA PRO A 56 -6.59 -18.63 -12.43
C PRO A 56 -5.72 -19.04 -11.23
N VAL A 57 -5.70 -20.33 -10.87
CA VAL A 57 -4.83 -20.83 -9.79
C VAL A 57 -3.36 -20.56 -10.11
N ALA A 58 -2.91 -20.89 -11.32
CA ALA A 58 -1.55 -20.62 -11.76
C ALA A 58 -1.24 -19.12 -11.75
N ALA A 59 -2.19 -18.27 -12.16
CA ALA A 59 -2.04 -16.82 -12.12
C ALA A 59 -1.89 -16.27 -10.69
N ILE A 60 -2.67 -16.75 -9.73
CA ILE A 60 -2.56 -16.33 -8.31
C ILE A 60 -1.24 -16.81 -7.71
N VAL A 61 -0.87 -18.07 -7.93
CA VAL A 61 0.40 -18.64 -7.42
C VAL A 61 1.60 -17.90 -8.02
N TYR A 62 1.58 -17.66 -9.33
CA TYR A 62 2.60 -16.88 -10.02
C TYR A 62 2.65 -15.44 -9.52
N GLY A 63 1.50 -14.80 -9.26
CA GLY A 63 1.44 -13.47 -8.68
C GLY A 63 2.04 -13.40 -7.27
N GLY A 64 1.82 -14.43 -6.43
CA GLY A 64 2.50 -14.56 -5.14
C GLY A 64 4.02 -14.71 -5.29
N TYR A 65 4.47 -15.56 -6.22
CA TYR A 65 5.91 -15.68 -6.55
C TYR A 65 6.50 -14.36 -7.06
N TRP A 66 5.79 -13.66 -7.94
CA TRP A 66 6.20 -12.36 -8.46
C TRP A 66 6.37 -11.33 -7.33
N LEU A 67 5.44 -11.33 -6.36
CA LEU A 67 5.49 -10.48 -5.17
C LEU A 67 6.70 -10.79 -4.27
N ALA A 68 7.11 -12.06 -4.20
CA ALA A 68 8.30 -12.47 -3.48
C ALA A 68 9.59 -11.99 -4.17
N ALA A 69 9.61 -12.02 -5.49
CA ALA A 69 10.78 -11.65 -6.30
C ALA A 69 11.01 -10.14 -6.39
N HIS A 70 9.98 -9.30 -6.21
CA HIS A 70 10.09 -7.84 -6.33
C HIS A 70 10.26 -7.17 -4.96
N GLN A 71 11.22 -6.23 -4.89
CA GLN A 71 11.48 -5.41 -3.71
C GLN A 71 10.47 -4.27 -3.61
N LEU A 72 9.24 -4.60 -3.24
CA LEU A 72 8.23 -3.61 -2.87
C LEU A 72 8.38 -3.22 -1.39
N PRO A 73 8.01 -1.98 -1.01
CA PRO A 73 7.90 -1.61 0.40
C PRO A 73 7.00 -2.58 1.16
N ASP A 74 7.32 -2.88 2.41
CA ASP A 74 6.59 -3.90 3.19
C ASP A 74 5.09 -3.57 3.33
N GLY A 75 4.72 -2.28 3.33
CA GLY A 75 3.33 -1.83 3.29
C GLY A 75 2.59 -2.18 2.00
N GLY A 76 3.23 -1.99 0.83
CA GLY A 76 2.62 -2.27 -0.47
C GLY A 76 2.32 -3.75 -0.67
N ARG A 77 3.19 -4.63 -0.18
CA ARG A 77 3.02 -6.09 -0.26
C ARG A 77 1.79 -6.58 0.49
N TRP A 78 1.62 -6.12 1.73
CA TRP A 78 0.44 -6.47 2.53
C TRP A 78 -0.84 -5.86 1.97
N ASN A 79 -0.77 -4.68 1.37
CA ASN A 79 -1.91 -4.09 0.69
C ASN A 79 -2.38 -4.99 -0.47
N ILE A 80 -1.46 -5.44 -1.32
CA ILE A 80 -1.76 -6.38 -2.42
C ILE A 80 -2.39 -7.68 -1.90
N ALA A 81 -1.86 -8.24 -0.82
CA ALA A 81 -2.40 -9.46 -0.20
C ALA A 81 -3.83 -9.24 0.34
N LYS A 82 -4.11 -8.11 1.00
CA LYS A 82 -5.45 -7.75 1.48
C LYS A 82 -6.45 -7.59 0.34
N TRP A 83 -6.06 -6.93 -0.74
CA TRP A 83 -6.91 -6.76 -1.93
C TRP A 83 -7.22 -8.10 -2.60
N CYS A 84 -6.22 -8.98 -2.73
CA CYS A 84 -6.43 -10.33 -3.26
C CYS A 84 -7.43 -11.14 -2.41
N LEU A 85 -7.27 -11.11 -1.09
CA LEU A 85 -8.19 -11.77 -0.16
C LEU A 85 -9.59 -11.16 -0.23
N GLY A 86 -9.69 -9.82 -0.24
CA GLY A 86 -10.94 -9.10 -0.33
C GLY A 86 -11.70 -9.40 -1.63
N GLY A 87 -11.02 -9.37 -2.77
CA GLY A 87 -11.63 -9.70 -4.06
C GLY A 87 -12.09 -11.15 -4.16
N THR A 88 -11.27 -12.08 -3.66
CA THR A 88 -11.63 -13.51 -3.57
C THR A 88 -12.89 -13.69 -2.71
N GLY A 89 -12.92 -13.10 -1.51
CA GLY A 89 -14.03 -13.23 -0.57
C GLY A 89 -15.32 -12.59 -1.06
N VAL A 90 -15.25 -11.37 -1.59
CA VAL A 90 -16.43 -10.65 -2.14
C VAL A 90 -17.03 -11.42 -3.31
N ALA A 91 -16.22 -11.89 -4.25
CA ALA A 91 -16.73 -12.65 -5.38
C ALA A 91 -17.36 -13.98 -4.92
N ALA A 92 -16.71 -14.72 -4.03
CA ALA A 92 -17.26 -15.96 -3.47
C ALA A 92 -18.61 -15.73 -2.79
N LEU A 93 -18.76 -14.67 -1.99
CA LEU A 93 -20.00 -14.32 -1.32
C LEU A 93 -21.11 -13.91 -2.30
N LEU A 94 -20.77 -13.18 -3.36
CA LEU A 94 -21.75 -12.81 -4.39
C LEU A 94 -22.29 -14.04 -5.11
N PHE A 95 -21.43 -14.96 -5.52
CA PHE A 95 -21.85 -16.20 -6.18
C PHE A 95 -22.59 -17.15 -5.24
N LEU A 96 -22.21 -17.19 -3.96
CA LEU A 96 -22.97 -17.91 -2.93
C LEU A 96 -24.36 -17.30 -2.73
N GLY A 97 -24.47 -15.97 -2.68
CA GLY A 97 -25.76 -15.28 -2.58
C GLY A 97 -26.65 -15.53 -3.79
N TYR A 98 -26.07 -15.49 -4.99
CA TYR A 98 -26.76 -15.84 -6.23
C TYR A 98 -27.26 -17.29 -6.23
N ALA A 99 -26.41 -18.25 -5.86
CA ALA A 99 -26.79 -19.66 -5.78
C ALA A 99 -27.95 -19.89 -4.80
N ASN A 100 -27.90 -19.26 -3.62
CA ASN A 100 -28.99 -19.33 -2.65
C ASN A 100 -30.29 -18.71 -3.19
N ALA A 101 -30.21 -17.53 -3.83
CA ALA A 101 -31.38 -16.84 -4.37
C ALA A 101 -32.11 -17.68 -5.42
N GLU A 102 -31.37 -18.30 -6.34
CA GLU A 102 -31.92 -19.21 -7.35
C GLU A 102 -32.59 -20.44 -6.71
N GLN A 103 -31.96 -21.02 -5.68
CA GLN A 103 -32.52 -22.17 -4.97
C GLN A 103 -33.86 -21.84 -4.29
N PHE A 104 -34.01 -20.64 -3.72
CA PHE A 104 -35.29 -20.18 -3.16
C PHE A 104 -36.32 -19.81 -4.23
N GLY A 105 -35.88 -19.35 -5.40
CA GLY A 105 -36.74 -19.01 -6.53
C GLY A 105 -37.30 -20.22 -7.30
N GLY A 106 -36.90 -21.44 -6.95
CA GLY A 106 -37.23 -22.66 -7.69
C GLY A 106 -36.42 -22.83 -8.98
N GLY A 107 -35.37 -22.02 -9.17
CA GLY A 107 -34.37 -22.20 -10.22
C GLY A 107 -33.50 -23.42 -9.94
N THR A 108 -32.94 -24.00 -11.00
CA THR A 108 -31.95 -25.07 -10.89
C THR A 108 -30.59 -24.53 -11.30
N VAL A 109 -29.75 -24.21 -10.31
CA VAL A 109 -28.33 -23.98 -10.56
C VAL A 109 -27.69 -25.36 -10.68
N ILE A 110 -27.19 -25.66 -11.88
CA ILE A 110 -26.69 -27.00 -12.21
C ILE A 110 -25.51 -27.38 -11.31
N ASP A 111 -24.79 -26.41 -10.76
CA ASP A 111 -23.67 -26.65 -9.86
C ASP A 111 -23.24 -25.39 -9.07
N PRO A 112 -23.74 -25.20 -7.84
CA PRO A 112 -23.39 -24.01 -7.04
C PRO A 112 -21.94 -24.04 -6.54
N ALA A 113 -21.34 -25.23 -6.36
CA ALA A 113 -20.01 -25.35 -5.78
C ALA A 113 -18.93 -24.89 -6.77
N LEU A 114 -18.99 -25.37 -8.03
CA LEU A 114 -18.08 -24.94 -9.08
C LEU A 114 -18.21 -23.43 -9.35
N LEU A 115 -19.45 -22.92 -9.36
CA LEU A 115 -19.73 -21.49 -9.56
C LEU A 115 -19.07 -20.62 -8.48
N ILE A 116 -19.13 -21.03 -7.21
CA ILE A 116 -18.48 -20.33 -6.10
C ILE A 116 -16.95 -20.39 -6.24
N ILE A 117 -16.38 -21.55 -6.60
CA ILE A 117 -14.93 -21.70 -6.79
C ILE A 117 -14.43 -20.81 -7.94
N LEU A 118 -15.13 -20.82 -9.07
CA LEU A 118 -14.81 -19.95 -10.22
C LEU A 118 -14.96 -18.47 -9.86
N GLY A 119 -16.01 -18.12 -9.10
CA GLY A 119 -16.21 -16.80 -8.54
C GLY A 119 -15.03 -16.34 -7.68
N ALA A 120 -14.63 -17.17 -6.71
CA ALA A 120 -13.51 -16.89 -5.83
C ALA A 120 -12.19 -16.71 -6.62
N LEU A 121 -11.92 -17.62 -7.56
CA LEU A 121 -10.71 -17.58 -8.40
C LEU A 121 -10.65 -16.33 -9.28
N SER A 122 -11.75 -16.02 -9.98
CA SER A 122 -11.82 -14.83 -10.83
C SER A 122 -11.68 -13.53 -10.03
N GLY A 123 -12.36 -13.43 -8.89
CA GLY A 123 -12.22 -12.31 -7.96
C GLY A 123 -10.78 -12.14 -7.44
N GLY A 124 -10.13 -13.25 -7.09
CA GLY A 124 -8.73 -13.27 -6.66
C GLY A 124 -7.76 -12.79 -7.74
N VAL A 125 -7.92 -13.25 -8.99
CA VAL A 125 -7.08 -12.82 -10.12
C VAL A 125 -7.26 -11.34 -10.43
N VAL A 126 -8.51 -10.87 -10.57
CA VAL A 126 -8.80 -9.48 -10.94
C VAL A 126 -8.30 -8.51 -9.87
N SER A 127 -8.55 -8.81 -8.60
CA SER A 127 -8.09 -7.96 -7.49
C SER A 127 -6.57 -7.97 -7.33
N LEU A 128 -5.91 -9.11 -7.51
CA LEU A 128 -4.45 -9.19 -7.50
C LEU A 128 -3.85 -8.37 -8.65
N PHE A 129 -4.39 -8.51 -9.86
CA PHE A 129 -3.93 -7.75 -11.02
C PHE A 129 -4.13 -6.23 -10.83
N ALA A 130 -5.30 -5.83 -10.32
CA ALA A 130 -5.60 -4.42 -10.04
C ALA A 130 -4.64 -3.85 -8.99
N ALA A 131 -4.41 -4.58 -7.89
CA ALA A 131 -3.50 -4.13 -6.83
C ALA A 131 -2.04 -4.03 -7.31
N ILE A 132 -1.55 -4.99 -8.08
CA ILE A 132 -0.20 -4.93 -8.69
C ILE A 132 -0.10 -3.76 -9.67
N SER A 133 -1.14 -3.54 -10.47
CA SER A 133 -1.15 -2.44 -11.45
C SER A 133 -1.17 -1.08 -10.77
N ASN A 134 -1.96 -0.92 -9.71
CA ASN A 134 -2.02 0.30 -8.90
C ASN A 134 -0.65 0.61 -8.26
N GLU A 135 0.00 -0.40 -7.68
CA GLU A 135 1.32 -0.24 -7.07
C GLU A 135 2.37 0.16 -8.12
N ARG A 136 2.34 -0.46 -9.30
CA ARG A 136 3.23 -0.09 -10.42
C ARG A 136 2.98 1.33 -10.91
N GLN A 137 1.71 1.76 -10.95
CA GLN A 137 1.36 3.13 -11.32
C GLN A 137 1.93 4.12 -10.30
N HIS A 138 1.82 3.86 -9.00
CA HIS A 138 2.42 4.73 -7.98
C HIS A 138 3.95 4.86 -8.14
N LEU A 139 4.66 3.75 -8.40
CA LEU A 139 6.12 3.78 -8.63
C LEU A 139 6.50 4.51 -9.91
N ASN A 140 5.70 4.34 -10.97
CA ASN A 140 5.94 5.00 -12.26
C ASN A 140 5.55 6.48 -12.24
N LEU A 141 4.58 6.91 -11.43
CA LEU A 141 4.23 8.32 -11.27
C LEU A 141 5.37 9.06 -10.59
N ASP A 142 5.92 8.53 -9.49
CA ASP A 142 7.06 9.16 -8.81
C ASP A 142 8.30 9.28 -9.73
N THR A 143 8.53 8.28 -10.59
CA THR A 143 9.68 8.30 -11.50
C THR A 143 9.41 9.11 -12.78
N GLY A 144 8.19 9.05 -13.31
CA GLY A 144 7.77 9.63 -14.58
C GLY A 144 7.44 11.11 -14.47
N GLU A 145 6.85 11.56 -13.37
CA GLU A 145 6.60 12.97 -13.08
C GLU A 145 7.92 13.72 -12.90
N LYS A 146 8.87 13.15 -12.13
CA LYS A 146 10.24 13.68 -12.03
C LYS A 146 10.91 13.79 -13.39
N LYS A 147 10.78 12.78 -14.25
CA LYS A 147 11.41 12.80 -15.59
C LYS A 147 10.74 13.78 -16.56
N ARG A 148 9.41 13.89 -16.50
CA ARG A 148 8.63 14.77 -17.38
C ARG A 148 8.79 16.24 -17.01
N LEU A 149 8.86 16.57 -15.71
CA LEU A 149 9.15 17.94 -15.25
C LEU A 149 10.56 18.38 -15.69
N VAL A 150 11.54 17.48 -15.65
CA VAL A 150 12.89 17.73 -16.17
C VAL A 150 12.91 17.91 -17.70
N GLU A 151 12.10 17.15 -18.45
CA GLU A 151 11.99 17.28 -19.91
C GLU A 151 11.22 18.54 -20.36
N GLU A 152 10.24 19.00 -19.58
CA GLU A 152 9.46 20.22 -19.86
C GLU A 152 10.18 21.51 -19.45
N GLY A 153 11.41 21.41 -18.91
CA GLY A 153 12.22 22.57 -18.51
C GLY A 153 11.63 23.35 -17.33
N VAL A 154 10.63 22.78 -16.66
CA VAL A 154 10.16 23.26 -15.37
C VAL A 154 11.24 22.84 -14.39
N GLU A 155 12.03 23.81 -13.90
CA GLU A 155 13.00 23.52 -12.85
C GLU A 155 12.23 22.81 -11.72
N PRO A 156 12.64 21.59 -11.32
CA PRO A 156 11.95 20.86 -10.28
C PRO A 156 11.88 21.77 -9.05
N PHE A 157 10.72 21.78 -8.39
CA PHE A 157 10.54 22.51 -7.13
C PHE A 157 11.77 22.32 -6.24
N SER A 158 12.19 23.39 -5.56
CA SER A 158 13.28 23.32 -4.60
C SER A 158 13.11 22.11 -3.68
N ASP A 159 14.21 21.48 -3.28
CA ASP A 159 14.15 20.32 -2.36
C ASP A 159 13.31 20.65 -1.11
N ASP A 160 13.32 21.91 -0.68
CA ASP A 160 12.52 22.45 0.42
C ASP A 160 11.01 22.50 0.09
N ALA A 161 10.62 22.92 -1.11
CA ALA A 161 9.22 22.89 -1.56
C ALA A 161 8.69 21.45 -1.68
N GLN A 162 9.51 20.51 -2.17
CA GLN A 162 9.12 19.08 -2.19
C GLN A 162 8.94 18.54 -0.78
N THR A 163 9.87 18.85 0.13
CA THR A 163 9.77 18.48 1.54
C THR A 163 8.49 19.06 2.16
N PHE A 164 8.20 20.34 1.91
CA PHE A 164 6.95 20.97 2.35
C PHE A 164 5.70 20.27 1.82
N ALA A 165 5.65 19.93 0.54
CA ALA A 165 4.51 19.22 -0.05
C ALA A 165 4.28 17.86 0.63
N THR A 166 5.36 17.11 0.92
CA THR A 166 5.24 15.84 1.65
C THR A 166 4.81 16.02 3.11
N LEU A 167 5.23 17.10 3.77
CA LEU A 167 4.81 17.43 5.13
C LEU A 167 3.33 17.80 5.21
N VAL A 168 2.83 18.61 4.26
CA VAL A 168 1.43 19.02 4.24
C VAL A 168 0.49 17.85 3.91
N ALA A 169 0.96 16.86 3.16
CA ALA A 169 0.21 15.63 2.91
C ALA A 169 0.03 14.75 4.18
N ASP A 170 0.89 14.91 5.18
CA ASP A 170 0.80 14.22 6.47
C ASP A 170 0.32 15.19 7.58
N ALA A 171 -0.97 15.12 7.89
CA ALA A 171 -1.62 16.02 8.85
C ALA A 171 -0.94 16.06 10.23
N ARG A 172 -0.43 14.92 10.72
CA ARG A 172 0.26 14.86 12.02
C ARG A 172 1.62 15.53 11.97
N SER A 173 2.38 15.28 10.90
CA SER A 173 3.68 15.93 10.71
C SER A 173 3.52 17.45 10.65
N TRP A 174 2.49 17.94 9.95
CA TRP A 174 2.17 19.35 9.90
C TRP A 174 1.80 19.96 11.25
N ASP A 175 1.04 19.23 12.06
CA ASP A 175 0.64 19.70 13.40
C ASP A 175 1.82 19.81 14.36
N VAL A 176 2.77 18.87 14.30
CA VAL A 176 4.04 18.97 15.05
C VAL A 176 4.83 20.20 14.62
N ILE A 177 5.02 20.38 13.31
CA ILE A 177 5.74 21.53 12.76
C ILE A 177 5.08 22.85 13.18
N ARG A 178 3.75 22.92 13.12
CA ARG A 178 3.00 24.10 13.56
C ARG A 178 3.20 24.37 15.05
N ALA A 179 3.10 23.35 15.90
CA ALA A 179 3.29 23.49 17.34
C ALA A 179 4.70 23.99 17.67
N VAL A 180 5.73 23.37 17.06
CA VAL A 180 7.14 23.73 17.26
C VAL A 180 7.44 25.14 16.75
N LYS A 181 6.89 25.54 15.60
CA LYS A 181 7.10 26.88 15.04
C LYS A 181 6.47 28.00 15.88
N LEU A 182 5.35 27.72 16.55
CA LEU A 182 4.66 28.70 17.38
C LEU A 182 5.23 28.80 18.79
N ALA A 183 6.06 27.86 19.21
CA ALA A 183 6.63 27.84 20.54
C ALA A 183 7.90 28.69 20.63
N GLU A 184 7.98 29.55 21.65
CA GLU A 184 9.19 30.32 21.96
C GLU A 184 10.23 29.48 22.72
N GLU A 185 9.78 28.41 23.38
CA GLU A 185 10.60 27.50 24.19
C GLU A 185 10.49 26.06 23.68
N PRO A 186 11.48 25.18 23.96
CA PRO A 186 11.40 23.76 23.63
C PRO A 186 10.12 23.12 24.19
N LEU A 187 9.40 22.38 23.35
CA LEU A 187 8.15 21.72 23.72
C LEU A 187 8.42 20.28 24.16
N GLY A 188 7.80 19.86 25.26
CA GLY A 188 7.76 18.46 25.65
C GLY A 188 6.90 17.63 24.69
N VAL A 189 7.35 16.42 24.35
CA VAL A 189 6.62 15.49 23.45
C VAL A 189 5.20 15.19 23.97
N GLU A 190 5.01 15.12 25.30
CA GLU A 190 3.70 14.93 25.93
C GLU A 190 2.71 16.07 25.61
N VAL A 191 3.19 17.32 25.54
CA VAL A 191 2.35 18.48 25.19
C VAL A 191 1.87 18.36 23.75
N ILE A 192 2.78 18.01 22.84
CA ILE A 192 2.47 17.82 21.42
C ILE A 192 1.48 16.64 21.25
N ALA A 193 1.73 15.52 21.92
CA ALA A 193 0.86 14.34 21.90
C ALA A 193 -0.55 14.67 22.39
N THR A 194 -0.66 15.43 23.49
CA THR A 194 -1.95 15.85 24.05
C THR A 194 -2.72 16.75 23.08
N GLN A 195 -2.06 17.70 22.43
CA GLN A 195 -2.69 18.58 21.44
C GLN A 195 -3.21 17.82 20.22
N ILE A 196 -2.40 16.92 19.66
CA ILE A 196 -2.79 16.09 18.51
C ILE A 196 -3.93 15.14 18.89
N ALA A 197 -3.82 14.45 20.02
CA ALA A 197 -4.84 13.51 20.49
C ALA A 197 -6.19 14.20 20.73
N ALA A 198 -6.18 15.41 21.30
CA ALA A 198 -7.40 16.20 21.51
C ALA A 198 -8.06 16.61 20.19
N ARG A 199 -7.26 16.91 19.15
CA ARG A 199 -7.77 17.30 17.83
C ARG A 199 -8.29 16.12 17.02
N GLU A 200 -7.65 14.96 17.12
CA GLU A 200 -8.01 13.74 16.40
C GLU A 200 -9.04 12.89 17.14
N GLU A 201 -9.45 13.28 18.35
CA GLU A 201 -10.33 12.52 19.25
C GLU A 201 -9.81 11.08 19.47
N THR A 202 -8.50 10.95 19.71
CA THR A 202 -7.82 9.65 19.85
C THR A 202 -7.08 9.52 21.20
N ASP A 203 -6.50 8.35 21.45
CA ASP A 203 -5.77 8.07 22.68
C ASP A 203 -4.39 8.74 22.69
N ILE A 204 -4.05 9.40 23.79
CA ILE A 204 -2.79 10.14 23.94
C ILE A 204 -1.58 9.20 23.89
N HIS A 205 -1.70 7.98 24.44
CA HIS A 205 -0.61 7.02 24.49
C HIS A 205 -0.24 6.53 23.09
N ASP A 206 -1.23 6.24 22.24
CA ASP A 206 -1.01 5.82 20.86
C ASP A 206 -0.30 6.91 20.03
N VAL A 207 -0.71 8.17 20.21
CA VAL A 207 -0.07 9.32 19.56
C VAL A 207 1.36 9.51 20.07
N HIS A 208 1.58 9.39 21.38
CA HIS A 208 2.90 9.52 21.98
C HIS A 208 3.90 8.47 21.47
N ILE A 209 3.46 7.21 21.38
CA ILE A 209 4.27 6.12 20.78
C ILE A 209 4.61 6.42 19.32
N ASP A 210 3.64 6.88 18.52
CA ASP A 210 3.84 7.23 17.12
C ASP A 210 4.83 8.39 16.95
N LEU A 211 4.73 9.40 17.81
CA LEU A 211 5.64 10.56 17.81
C LEU A 211 7.09 10.12 18.08
N ILE A 212 7.34 9.39 19.16
CA ILE A 212 8.70 9.01 19.59
C ILE A 212 9.36 8.04 18.60
N HIS A 213 8.62 7.03 18.13
CA HIS A 213 9.22 5.94 17.37
C HIS A 213 9.25 6.15 15.86
N ARG A 214 8.41 7.04 15.33
CA ARG A 214 8.26 7.20 13.87
C ARG A 214 8.41 8.65 13.43
N LEU A 215 7.61 9.55 13.99
CA LEU A 215 7.43 10.87 13.40
C LEU A 215 8.56 11.84 13.77
N LEU A 216 8.91 11.96 15.06
CA LEU A 216 9.97 12.88 15.49
C LEU A 216 11.36 12.51 14.95
N PRO A 217 11.79 11.22 14.94
CA PRO A 217 13.05 10.84 14.31
C PRO A 217 13.10 11.22 12.82
N LYS A 218 12.00 10.98 12.09
CA LYS A 218 11.92 11.33 10.66
C LYS A 218 12.07 12.83 10.43
N LEU A 219 11.35 13.67 11.19
CA LEU A 219 11.45 15.13 11.06
C LEU A 219 12.84 15.65 11.48
N ALA A 220 13.49 15.00 12.44
CA ALA A 220 14.84 15.32 12.87
C ALA A 220 15.89 14.94 11.81
N ASP A 221 15.75 13.78 11.15
CA ASP A 221 16.61 13.35 10.05
C ASP A 221 16.55 14.34 8.86
N GLU A 222 15.37 14.92 8.62
CA GLU A 222 15.16 15.96 7.60
C GLU A 222 15.65 17.36 8.05
N ARG A 223 16.13 17.49 9.30
CA ARG A 223 16.59 18.72 9.98
C ARG A 223 15.52 19.80 10.12
N LEU A 224 14.25 19.39 10.13
CA LEU A 224 13.10 20.28 10.32
C LEU A 224 12.89 20.61 11.80
N ILE A 225 13.24 19.67 12.67
CA ILE A 225 13.22 19.83 14.12
C ILE A 225 14.53 19.33 14.70
N HIS A 226 14.82 19.75 15.92
CA HIS A 226 15.74 19.05 16.80
C HIS A 226 14.91 18.27 17.82
N TYR A 227 15.21 16.98 17.97
CA TYR A 227 14.57 16.09 18.93
C TYR A 227 15.63 15.51 19.85
N GLU A 228 15.47 15.70 21.16
CA GLU A 228 16.35 15.15 22.18
C GLU A 228 15.61 14.05 22.97
N PRO A 229 15.89 12.76 22.68
CA PRO A 229 15.09 11.64 23.19
C PRO A 229 15.30 11.38 24.70
N ASP A 230 16.40 11.85 25.28
CA ASP A 230 16.69 11.62 26.70
C ASP A 230 15.79 12.44 27.63
N VAL A 231 15.30 13.59 27.14
CA VAL A 231 14.46 14.52 27.89
C VAL A 231 13.09 14.74 27.24
N ASP A 232 12.84 14.09 26.11
CA ASP A 232 11.61 14.21 25.31
C ASP A 232 11.22 15.66 25.02
N VAL A 233 12.17 16.45 24.52
CA VAL A 233 11.91 17.83 24.08
C VAL A 233 12.22 18.03 22.60
N VAL A 234 11.44 18.92 21.99
CA VAL A 234 11.48 19.23 20.55
C VAL A 234 11.53 20.75 20.36
N TRP A 235 12.38 21.21 19.44
CA TRP A 235 12.43 22.61 19.02
C TRP A 235 12.73 22.76 17.52
N SER A 236 12.61 23.99 17.01
CA SER A 236 12.76 24.29 15.58
C SER A 236 14.16 23.94 15.07
N GLY A 237 14.24 23.26 13.92
CA GLY A 237 15.48 22.95 13.22
C GLY A 237 15.89 24.04 12.22
N GLU A 238 17.15 24.03 11.82
CA GLU A 238 17.74 25.06 10.93
C GLU A 238 17.04 25.16 9.56
N ARG A 239 16.48 24.05 9.05
CA ARG A 239 15.81 24.03 7.73
C ARG A 239 14.34 24.43 7.79
N LEU A 240 13.76 24.56 8.99
CA LEU A 240 12.31 24.71 9.12
C LEU A 240 11.80 25.97 8.44
N ASP A 241 12.49 27.09 8.63
CA ASP A 241 12.08 28.36 8.05
C ASP A 241 12.18 28.35 6.53
N ALA A 242 13.23 27.75 5.97
CA ALA A 242 13.39 27.61 4.52
C ALA A 242 12.24 26.79 3.91
N VAL A 243 11.89 25.66 4.53
CA VAL A 243 10.80 24.79 4.08
C VAL A 243 9.43 25.47 4.20
N VAL A 244 9.19 26.23 5.26
CA VAL A 244 7.92 26.97 5.38
C VAL A 244 7.85 28.13 4.40
N THR A 245 8.96 28.82 4.12
CA THR A 245 9.01 29.85 3.07
C THR A 245 8.80 29.25 1.67
N ALA A 246 9.30 28.03 1.42
CA ALA A 246 9.07 27.31 0.17
C ALA A 246 7.58 27.00 -0.11
N SER A 247 6.70 27.11 0.89
CA SER A 247 5.25 27.05 0.68
C SER A 247 4.72 28.19 -0.20
N GLU A 248 5.38 29.35 -0.16
CA GLU A 248 5.05 30.49 -1.02
C GLU A 248 5.36 30.16 -2.49
N GLU A 249 6.45 29.43 -2.75
CA GLU A 249 6.79 28.94 -4.10
C GLU A 249 5.68 28.03 -4.66
N LEU A 250 5.17 27.10 -3.82
CA LEU A 250 4.07 26.22 -4.19
C LEU A 250 2.76 26.97 -4.40
N SER A 251 2.48 27.99 -3.57
CA SER A 251 1.29 28.83 -3.73
C SER A 251 1.32 29.59 -5.06
N VAL A 252 2.47 30.18 -5.41
CA VAL A 252 2.66 30.91 -6.68
C VAL A 252 2.54 29.96 -7.87
N ALA A 253 3.15 28.77 -7.79
CA ALA A 253 3.06 27.77 -8.85
C ALA A 253 1.62 27.25 -9.04
N GLY A 254 0.89 27.04 -7.95
CA GLY A 254 -0.53 26.67 -8.00
C GLY A 254 -1.39 27.73 -8.70
N GLU A 255 -1.15 29.01 -8.43
CA GLU A 255 -1.87 30.12 -9.07
C GLU A 255 -1.57 30.20 -10.58
N GLN A 256 -0.31 30.00 -10.98
CA GLN A 256 0.09 29.95 -12.40
C GLN A 256 -0.56 28.79 -13.17
N LEU A 257 -0.68 27.61 -12.56
CA LEU A 257 -1.35 26.47 -13.19
C LEU A 257 -2.85 26.75 -13.40
N THR A 258 -3.54 27.30 -12.40
CA THR A 258 -4.97 27.62 -12.51
C THR A 258 -5.30 28.71 -13.53
N THR A 259 -4.35 29.62 -13.80
CA THR A 259 -4.53 30.71 -14.77
C THR A 259 -4.18 30.31 -16.21
N SER A 260 -3.40 29.24 -16.40
CA SER A 260 -3.02 28.73 -17.73
C SER A 260 -4.11 27.90 -18.42
N GLU A 261 -5.13 27.45 -17.70
CA GLU A 261 -6.26 26.66 -18.23
C GLU A 261 -7.47 27.51 -18.69
N GLN A 262 -7.36 28.86 -18.65
CA GLN A 262 -8.40 29.79 -19.14
C GLN A 262 -8.04 30.40 -20.51
#